data_AF-A0A1C7MIK1-F1
#
_entry.id   AF-A0A1C7MIK1-F1
#
_cell.length_a   1.000
_cell.length_b   1.000
_cell.length_c   1.000
_cell.angle_alpha   90.00
_cell.angle_beta   90.00
_cell.angle_gamma   90.00
#
_symmetry.space_group_name_H-M   'P 1'
#
loop_
_entity.id
_entity.type
_entity.pdbx_description
1 polymer ?
#
loop_
_entity_poly.entity_id
_entity_poly.type
_entity_poly.pdbx_seq_one_letter_code
_entity_poly.pdbx_strand_id
1 'polypeptide(L)'
;MATLAGLLPFAVHCPKLRCLHIEVNATGQSWPCAEIIPTPSCRLHQLNLSGSPIDCPYAVVDFLLRVFLAVEDIWFDVLTAGCYQNHALMRAWKEVRRALIQDNTTDT
;
A
#
# COMPACT_ATOMS: atom_id res chain seq x y z
N MET A 1 -2.28 15.47 -5.19
CA MET A 1 -1.90 14.06 -4.98
C MET A 1 -3.14 13.25 -4.69
N ALA A 2 -3.19 12.00 -5.14
CA ALA A 2 -4.28 11.09 -4.81
C ALA A 2 -4.27 10.79 -3.30
N THR A 3 -5.40 10.47 -2.71
CA THR A 3 -5.43 9.89 -1.35
C THR A 3 -5.33 8.37 -1.47
N LEU A 4 -5.00 7.68 -0.36
CA LEU A 4 -5.04 6.22 -0.32
C LEU A 4 -6.45 5.67 -0.62
N ALA A 5 -7.50 6.35 -0.15
CA ALA A 5 -8.89 6.05 -0.52
C ALA A 5 -9.14 6.15 -2.03
N GLY A 6 -8.38 6.98 -2.74
CA GLY A 6 -8.39 7.07 -4.21
C GLY A 6 -7.92 5.80 -4.92
N LEU A 7 -7.39 4.81 -4.22
CA LEU A 7 -7.03 3.50 -4.78
C LEU A 7 -8.24 2.56 -4.94
N LEU A 8 -9.34 2.80 -4.20
CA LEU A 8 -10.55 1.96 -4.23
C LEU A 8 -11.12 1.74 -5.64
N PRO A 9 -11.30 2.77 -6.49
CA PRO A 9 -11.85 2.58 -7.82
C PRO A 9 -11.02 1.62 -8.69
N PHE A 10 -9.70 1.59 -8.51
CA PHE A 10 -8.83 0.67 -9.26
C PHE A 10 -9.07 -0.78 -8.84
N ALA A 11 -9.23 -1.03 -7.54
CA ALA A 11 -9.48 -2.38 -7.05
C ALA A 11 -10.84 -2.95 -7.48
N VAL A 12 -11.83 -2.08 -7.67
CA VAL A 12 -13.20 -2.44 -8.06
C VAL A 12 -13.34 -2.57 -9.57
N HIS A 13 -12.83 -1.59 -10.32
CA HIS A 13 -13.10 -1.47 -11.75
C HIS A 13 -11.97 -2.01 -12.64
N CYS A 14 -10.82 -2.37 -12.07
CA CYS A 14 -9.68 -2.88 -12.82
C CYS A 14 -9.23 -4.27 -12.32
N PRO A 15 -10.04 -5.33 -12.48
CA PRO A 15 -9.71 -6.68 -11.97
C PRO A 15 -8.44 -7.29 -12.59
N LYS A 16 -8.03 -6.80 -13.76
CA LYS A 16 -6.81 -7.24 -14.47
C LYS A 16 -5.58 -6.38 -14.15
N LEU A 17 -5.70 -5.38 -13.28
CA LEU A 17 -4.58 -4.50 -12.93
C LEU A 17 -3.52 -5.29 -12.17
N ARG A 18 -2.30 -5.30 -12.71
CA ARG A 18 -1.15 -6.01 -12.11
C ARG A 18 -0.13 -5.07 -11.49
N CYS A 19 0.09 -3.93 -12.11
CA CYS A 19 1.08 -2.96 -11.66
C CYS A 19 0.42 -1.59 -11.60
N LEU A 20 0.61 -0.87 -10.50
CA LEU A 20 0.15 0.49 -10.31
C LEU A 20 1.30 1.35 -9.79
N HIS A 21 1.61 2.43 -10.49
CA HIS A 21 2.54 3.44 -10.03
C HIS A 21 1.77 4.74 -9.82
N ILE A 22 1.71 5.20 -8.58
CA ILE A 22 0.93 6.38 -8.22
C ILE A 22 1.51 7.06 -6.98
N GLU A 23 1.57 8.39 -7.03
CA GLU A 23 1.88 9.21 -5.86
C GLU A 23 0.61 9.45 -5.03
N VAL A 24 0.63 8.95 -3.79
CA VAL A 24 -0.47 9.09 -2.83
C VAL A 24 -0.04 9.95 -1.66
N ASN A 25 -0.91 10.85 -1.22
CA ASN A 25 -0.77 11.48 0.08
C ASN A 25 -1.27 10.50 1.13
N ALA A 26 -0.35 10.01 1.97
CA ALA A 26 -0.63 9.12 3.07
C ALA A 26 -0.21 9.63 4.44
N THR A 27 -0.48 10.91 4.63
CA THR A 27 -0.30 11.65 5.87
C THR A 27 -1.64 11.88 6.57
N GLY A 28 -1.63 11.96 7.90
CA GLY A 28 -2.84 12.13 8.71
C GLY A 28 -3.60 10.81 8.98
N GLN A 29 -3.80 10.48 10.25
CA GLN A 29 -4.22 9.15 10.73
C GLN A 29 -5.69 8.76 10.47
N SER A 30 -6.49 9.50 9.70
CA SER A 30 -7.89 9.13 9.46
C SER A 30 -8.06 8.54 8.06
N TRP A 31 -7.83 7.23 7.96
CA TRP A 31 -8.22 6.45 6.80
C TRP A 31 -9.67 6.01 7.00
N PRO A 32 -10.57 6.18 6.01
CA PRO A 32 -11.95 5.75 6.17
C PRO A 32 -11.96 4.29 6.60
N CYS A 33 -12.62 4.00 7.73
CA CYS A 33 -12.80 2.66 8.24
C CYS A 33 -13.29 1.78 7.08
N ALA A 34 -12.55 0.70 6.84
CA ALA A 34 -12.75 -0.28 5.78
C ALA A 34 -14.09 -1.04 5.82
N GLU A 35 -15.08 -0.53 6.56
CA GLU A 35 -16.40 -1.13 6.79
C GLU A 35 -17.26 -1.18 5.52
N ILE A 36 -16.90 -0.44 4.47
CA ILE A 36 -17.60 -0.45 3.18
C ILE A 36 -16.58 -0.51 2.04
N ILE A 37 -15.77 -1.56 2.02
CA ILE A 37 -14.97 -1.87 0.82
C ILE A 37 -15.77 -2.89 0.00
N PRO A 38 -16.26 -2.53 -1.20
CA PRO A 38 -16.85 -3.49 -2.12
C PRO A 38 -15.84 -4.61 -2.40
N THR A 39 -16.34 -5.85 -2.48
CA THR A 39 -15.52 -7.06 -2.55
C THR A 39 -14.36 -6.89 -3.54
N PRO A 40 -13.10 -6.89 -3.07
CA PRO A 40 -11.94 -6.70 -3.93
C PRO A 40 -11.93 -7.73 -5.06
N SER A 41 -11.79 -7.27 -6.30
CA SER A 41 -11.66 -8.17 -7.48
C SER A 41 -10.26 -8.16 -8.08
N CYS A 42 -9.41 -7.22 -7.65
CA CYS A 42 -8.09 -6.99 -8.20
C CYS A 42 -7.00 -7.67 -7.35
N ARG A 43 -6.18 -8.50 -8.01
CA ARG A 43 -4.90 -8.99 -7.48
C ARG A 43 -3.76 -8.15 -8.04
N LEU A 44 -3.28 -7.21 -7.24
CA LEU A 44 -2.21 -6.31 -7.61
C LEU A 44 -0.87 -6.99 -7.33
N HIS A 45 -0.01 -7.11 -8.32
CA HIS A 45 1.31 -7.70 -8.10
C HIS A 45 2.29 -6.63 -7.61
N GLN A 46 2.25 -5.43 -8.18
CA GLN A 46 3.21 -4.38 -7.85
C GLN A 46 2.51 -3.05 -7.60
N LEU A 47 2.78 -2.46 -6.44
CA LEU A 47 2.39 -1.10 -6.12
C LEU A 47 3.64 -0.25 -5.91
N ASN A 48 3.79 0.81 -6.69
CA ASN A 48 4.86 1.77 -6.51
C ASN A 48 4.30 3.07 -5.93
N LEU A 49 4.72 3.38 -4.70
CA LEU A 49 4.41 4.57 -3.92
C LEU A 49 5.63 5.51 -3.79
N SER A 50 6.62 5.40 -4.67
CA SER A 50 7.75 6.33 -4.70
C SER A 50 7.26 7.78 -4.80
N GLY A 51 7.86 8.70 -4.02
CA GLY A 51 7.41 10.09 -3.95
C GLY A 51 6.17 10.33 -3.07
N SER A 52 5.56 9.29 -2.50
CA SER A 52 4.39 9.43 -1.61
C SER A 52 4.83 9.79 -0.18
N PRO A 53 4.33 10.89 0.44
CA PRO A 53 4.51 11.15 1.85
C PRO A 53 3.65 10.17 2.66
N ILE A 54 4.30 9.38 3.52
CA ILE A 54 3.66 8.34 4.33
C ILE A 54 4.11 8.48 5.78
N ASP A 55 3.15 8.67 6.69
CA ASP A 55 3.45 8.80 8.13
C ASP A 55 3.37 7.44 8.87
N CYS A 56 2.51 6.52 8.41
CA CYS A 56 2.27 5.23 9.05
C CYS A 56 2.24 4.07 8.03
N PRO A 57 3.35 3.34 7.84
CA PRO A 57 3.45 2.25 6.88
C PRO A 57 2.47 1.11 7.15
N TYR A 58 2.28 0.74 8.42
CA TYR A 58 1.37 -0.34 8.81
C TYR A 58 -0.08 -0.01 8.47
N ALA A 59 -0.52 1.24 8.67
CA ALA A 59 -1.87 1.67 8.31
C ALA A 59 -2.09 1.65 6.79
N VAL A 60 -1.08 2.03 6.01
CA VAL A 60 -1.14 1.92 4.54
C VAL A 60 -1.33 0.47 4.10
N VAL A 61 -0.61 -0.46 4.74
CA VAL A 61 -0.66 -1.88 4.38
C VAL A 61 -1.96 -2.52 4.78
N ASP A 62 -2.46 -2.26 5.99
CA ASP A 62 -3.78 -2.72 6.43
C ASP A 62 -4.87 -2.23 5.46
N PHE A 63 -4.79 -0.98 5.02
CA PHE A 63 -5.69 -0.48 3.99
C PHE A 63 -5.55 -1.24 2.66
N LEU A 64 -4.34 -1.44 2.16
CA LEU A 64 -4.10 -2.11 0.88
C LEU A 64 -4.57 -3.57 0.88
N LEU A 65 -4.35 -4.30 1.97
CA LEU A 65 -4.79 -5.70 2.12
C LEU A 65 -6.31 -5.83 2.18
N ARG A 66 -7.03 -4.77 2.58
CA ARG A 66 -8.49 -4.75 2.56
C ARG A 66 -9.05 -4.32 1.21
N VAL A 67 -8.32 -3.50 0.46
CA VAL A 67 -8.74 -2.96 -0.83
C VAL A 67 -8.39 -3.89 -1.98
N PHE A 68 -7.24 -4.54 -1.96
CA PHE A 68 -6.78 -5.47 -2.99
C PHE A 68 -6.81 -6.90 -2.46
N LEU A 69 -7.13 -7.85 -3.35
CA LEU A 69 -7.21 -9.27 -2.98
C LEU A 69 -5.82 -9.86 -2.69
N ALA A 70 -4.79 -9.29 -3.32
CA ALA A 70 -3.39 -9.57 -3.03
C ALA A 70 -2.54 -8.35 -3.41
N VAL A 71 -1.44 -8.14 -2.68
CA VAL A 71 -0.36 -7.22 -3.01
C VAL A 71 0.96 -7.96 -2.85
N GLU A 72 1.66 -8.26 -3.95
CA GLU A 72 2.88 -9.08 -3.90
C GLU A 72 4.15 -8.27 -3.58
N ASP A 73 4.25 -7.04 -4.10
CA ASP A 73 5.39 -6.17 -3.86
C ASP A 73 4.97 -4.70 -3.76
N ILE A 74 5.62 -3.98 -2.84
CA ILE A 74 5.44 -2.55 -2.63
C ILE A 74 6.79 -1.85 -2.73
N TRP A 75 6.85 -0.88 -3.63
CA TRP A 75 8.01 -0.03 -3.87
C TRP A 75 7.75 1.33 -3.23
N PHE A 76 8.77 1.85 -2.55
CA PHE A 76 8.74 3.17 -1.95
C PHE A 76 10.12 3.80 -2.08
N ASP A 77 10.15 5.12 -2.22
CA ASP A 77 11.41 5.84 -2.31
C ASP A 77 11.95 6.13 -0.90
N VAL A 78 13.11 5.56 -0.63
CA VAL A 78 13.85 5.75 0.63
C VAL A 78 14.31 7.20 0.79
N LEU A 79 14.50 7.94 -0.30
CA LEU A 79 14.88 9.36 -0.25
C LEU A 79 13.75 10.22 0.28
N THR A 80 12.50 9.95 -0.09
CA THR A 80 11.33 10.66 0.45
C THR A 80 11.10 10.33 1.93
N ALA A 81 11.36 9.08 2.35
CA ALA A 81 11.38 8.69 3.77
C ALA A 81 12.59 9.31 4.53
N GLY A 82 13.71 9.48 3.84
CA GLY A 82 14.96 10.07 4.32
C GLY A 82 14.87 11.57 4.55
N CYS A 83 14.01 12.28 3.80
CA CYS A 83 13.68 13.68 4.07
C CYS A 83 13.11 13.91 5.49
N TYR A 84 12.57 12.87 6.13
CA TYR A 84 12.08 12.89 7.51
C TYR A 84 13.08 12.36 8.55
N GLN A 85 14.30 11.96 8.17
CA GLN A 85 15.33 11.36 9.05
C GLN A 85 14.82 10.24 9.96
N ASN A 86 13.74 9.56 9.58
CA ASN A 86 13.00 8.71 10.49
C ASN A 86 13.40 7.25 10.30
N HIS A 87 14.53 6.85 10.88
CA HIS A 87 15.04 5.47 10.83
C HIS A 87 14.02 4.41 11.31
N ALA A 88 13.05 4.81 12.13
CA ALA A 88 11.93 3.96 12.55
C ALA A 88 10.96 3.69 11.38
N LEU A 89 10.62 4.72 10.59
CA LEU A 89 9.77 4.60 9.41
C LEU A 89 10.39 3.69 8.35
N MET A 90 11.70 3.80 8.13
CA MET A 90 12.43 2.91 7.22
C MET A 90 12.43 1.46 7.68
N ARG A 91 12.55 1.21 9.00
CA ARG A 91 12.45 -0.15 9.56
C ARG A 91 11.04 -0.71 9.40
N ALA A 92 10.03 0.06 9.72
CA ALA A 92 8.63 -0.32 9.56
C ALA A 92 8.30 -0.74 8.12
N TRP A 93 8.76 0.02 7.12
CA TRP A 93 8.57 -0.36 5.71
C TRP A 93 9.30 -1.65 5.30
N LYS A 94 10.51 -1.88 5.81
CA LYS A 94 11.24 -3.13 5.56
C LYS A 94 10.53 -4.33 6.20
N GLU A 95 9.98 -4.16 7.39
CA GLU A 95 9.22 -5.20 8.08
C GLU A 95 7.91 -5.52 7.37
N VAL A 96 7.16 -4.48 6.99
CA VAL A 96 5.97 -4.57 6.15
C VAL A 96 6.24 -5.36 4.88
N ARG A 97 7.31 -5.00 4.15
CA ARG A 97 7.62 -5.67 2.87
C ARG A 97 7.96 -7.14 3.09
N ARG A 98 8.68 -7.48 4.17
CA ARG A 98 8.94 -8.89 4.50
C ARG A 98 7.66 -9.64 4.85
N ALA A 99 6.75 -9.04 5.62
CA ALA A 99 5.50 -9.68 6.00
C ALA A 99 4.63 -9.99 4.77
N LEU A 100 4.52 -9.03 3.83
CA LEU A 100 3.79 -9.21 2.57
C LEU A 100 4.38 -10.31 1.69
N ILE A 101 5.71 -10.45 1.66
CA ILE A 101 6.38 -11.52 0.89
C ILE A 101 6.17 -12.89 1.56
N GLN A 102 6.20 -12.98 2.89
CA GLN A 102 6.07 -14.23 3.62
C GLN A 102 4.64 -14.82 3.53
N ASP A 103 3.61 -13.98 3.56
CA ASP A 103 2.22 -14.43 3.43
C ASP A 103 1.95 -15.07 2.06
N ASN A 104 2.61 -14.60 1.00
CA ASN A 104 2.47 -15.16 -0.35
C ASN A 104 3.19 -16.52 -0.55
N THR A 105 4.01 -16.96 0.41
CA THR A 105 4.71 -18.26 0.33
C THR A 105 3.98 -19.42 1.00
N THR A 106 2.81 -19.20 1.62
CA THR A 106 2.07 -20.27 2.31
C THR A 106 0.95 -20.94 1.49
N ASP A 107 0.72 -20.50 0.25
CA ASP A 107 -0.15 -21.19 -0.71
C ASP A 107 0.71 -21.97 -1.72
N THR A 108 1.17 -23.18 -1.34
CA THR A 108 1.65 -24.21 -2.28
C THR A 108 1.11 -25.58 -1.92
#